data_AF-A0A7C2A864-F1
#
_entry.id   AF-A0A7C2A864-F1
#
_cell.length_a   1.000
_cell.length_b   1.000
_cell.length_c   1.000
_cell.angle_alpha   90.00
_cell.angle_beta   90.00
_cell.angle_gamma   90.00
#
_symmetry.space_group_name_H-M   'P 1'
#
loop_
_entity.id
_entity.type
_entity.pdbx_description
1 polymer ?
#
loop_
_entity_poly.entity_id
_entity_poly.type
_entity_poly.pdbx_seq_one_letter_code
_entity_poly.pdbx_strand_id
1 'polypeptide(L)'
;MSIISEPEFYKLLEKLEFALDIKPGSKQIEVIYDRLKATSERTMIKAIDYLIDNYSNKYNKFPQVSEFMTAIREIGKDSSEPTPEDLEGRDSTFICQVCRGIGRYIDEKKSPGGVEVFCQCEKGQRLHANRQAYFQALRIK
;
A
#
# COMPACT_ATOMS: atom_id res chain seq x y z
N MET A 1 -6.22 18.14 11.98
CA MET A 1 -5.90 17.24 10.85
C MET A 1 -4.39 17.16 10.76
N SER A 2 -3.80 15.98 10.93
CA SER A 2 -2.35 15.80 10.79
C SER A 2 -2.00 15.69 9.31
N ILE A 3 -1.13 16.60 8.87
CA ILE A 3 -0.51 16.57 7.54
C ILE A 3 0.44 15.37 7.49
N ILE A 4 0.55 14.71 6.34
CA ILE A 4 1.46 13.57 6.20
C ILE A 4 2.91 13.99 6.48
N SER A 5 3.60 13.26 7.34
CA SER A 5 5.03 13.47 7.57
C SER A 5 5.85 12.86 6.44
N GLU A 6 7.03 13.42 6.20
CA GLU A 6 7.95 12.92 5.18
C GLU A 6 8.26 11.41 5.32
N PRO A 7 8.61 10.89 6.53
CA PRO A 7 8.89 9.46 6.68
C PRO A 7 7.68 8.57 6.42
N GLU A 8 6.48 9.02 6.81
CA GLU A 8 5.24 8.26 6.54
C GLU A 8 4.89 8.27 5.05
N PHE A 9 5.13 9.38 4.34
CA PHE A 9 4.97 9.44 2.90
C PHE A 9 5.85 8.41 2.17
N TYR A 10 7.13 8.30 2.55
CA TYR A 10 8.03 7.30 1.95
C TYR A 10 7.57 5.86 2.25
N LYS A 11 7.12 5.54 3.47
CA LYS A 11 6.57 4.22 3.79
C LYS A 11 5.34 3.87 2.95
N LEU A 12 4.48 4.86 2.70
CA LEU A 12 3.30 4.68 1.85
C LEU A 12 3.67 4.49 0.38
N LEU A 13 4.70 5.18 -0.11
CA LEU A 13 5.23 4.94 -1.44
C LEU A 13 5.88 3.56 -1.56
N GLU A 14 6.67 3.12 -0.58
CA GLU A 14 7.23 1.76 -0.57
C GLU A 14 6.15 0.68 -0.65
N LYS A 15 5.02 0.89 0.03
CA LYS A 15 3.85 0.00 -0.08
C LYS A 15 3.31 -0.06 -1.52
N LEU A 16 3.22 1.09 -2.20
CA LEU A 16 2.76 1.18 -3.58
C LEU A 16 3.78 0.56 -4.55
N GLU A 17 5.06 0.86 -4.40
CA GLU A 17 6.17 0.27 -5.15
C GLU A 17 6.12 -1.25 -5.10
N PHE A 18 5.97 -1.79 -3.89
CA PHE A 18 5.91 -3.22 -3.68
C PHE A 18 4.66 -3.86 -4.29
N ALA A 19 3.51 -3.18 -4.21
CA ALA A 19 2.26 -3.70 -4.76
C ALA A 19 2.23 -3.66 -6.30
N LEU A 20 2.90 -2.68 -6.90
CA LEU A 20 2.95 -2.52 -8.35
C LEU A 20 4.15 -3.23 -9.00
N ASP A 21 5.13 -3.67 -8.20
CA ASP A 21 6.44 -4.16 -8.66
C ASP A 21 7.15 -3.18 -9.62
N ILE A 22 6.97 -1.88 -9.36
CA ILE A 22 7.53 -0.80 -10.18
C ILE A 22 8.17 0.23 -9.26
N LYS A 23 9.43 0.59 -9.56
CA LYS A 23 10.18 1.59 -8.81
C LYS A 23 10.06 2.98 -9.47
N PRO A 24 9.64 4.03 -8.75
CA PRO A 24 9.67 5.39 -9.25
C PRO A 24 11.10 5.90 -9.37
N GLY A 25 11.32 6.84 -10.29
CA GLY A 25 12.56 7.61 -10.30
C GLY A 25 12.64 8.55 -9.09
N SER A 26 13.84 8.84 -8.59
CA SER A 26 14.04 9.76 -7.45
C SER A 26 13.37 11.13 -7.67
N LYS A 27 13.55 11.73 -8.85
CA LYS A 27 12.87 12.98 -9.22
C LYS A 27 11.35 12.87 -9.24
N GLN A 28 10.81 11.69 -9.56
CA GLN A 28 9.37 11.45 -9.55
C GLN A 28 8.84 11.43 -8.11
N ILE A 29 9.58 10.80 -7.18
CA ILE A 29 9.23 10.79 -5.76
C ILE A 29 9.21 12.20 -5.19
N GLU A 30 10.26 13.00 -5.44
CA GLU A 30 10.33 14.41 -5.02
C GLU A 30 9.12 15.22 -5.50
N VAL A 31 8.77 15.06 -6.79
CA VAL A 31 7.63 15.78 -7.39
C VAL A 31 6.29 15.31 -6.81
N ILE A 32 6.12 14.02 -6.52
CA ILE A 32 4.90 13.50 -5.86
C ILE A 32 4.82 14.03 -4.43
N TYR A 33 5.92 13.99 -3.69
CA TYR A 33 5.97 14.50 -2.32
C TYR A 33 5.64 15.99 -2.27
N ASP A 34 6.29 16.81 -3.09
CA ASP A 34 6.07 18.25 -3.08
C ASP A 34 4.64 18.66 -3.41
N ARG A 35 3.96 17.86 -4.25
CA ARG A 35 2.56 18.10 -4.64
C ARG A 35 1.55 17.58 -3.63
N LEU A 36 1.91 16.58 -2.83
CA LEU A 36 1.00 15.89 -1.91
C LEU A 36 1.35 16.09 -0.43
N LYS A 37 2.43 16.81 -0.11
CA LYS A 37 2.85 17.08 1.28
C LYS A 37 1.82 17.82 2.12
N ALA A 38 0.86 18.51 1.50
CA ALA A 38 -0.25 19.17 2.22
C ALA A 38 -1.46 18.24 2.42
N THR A 39 -1.45 17.04 1.83
CA THR A 39 -2.52 16.06 1.97
C THR A 39 -2.44 15.39 3.35
N SER A 40 -3.60 15.12 3.95
CA SER A 40 -3.64 14.42 5.23
C SER A 40 -3.13 12.99 5.07
N GLU A 41 -2.47 12.46 6.10
CA GLU A 41 -1.99 11.08 6.12
C GLU A 41 -3.12 10.07 5.81
N ARG A 42 -4.30 10.27 6.41
CA ARG A 42 -5.48 9.42 6.17
C ARG A 42 -5.91 9.41 4.70
N THR A 43 -5.92 10.58 4.06
CA THR A 43 -6.27 10.70 2.64
C THR A 43 -5.22 10.03 1.76
N MET A 44 -3.93 10.18 2.09
CA MET A 44 -2.84 9.53 1.38
C MET A 44 -2.91 8.01 1.49
N ILE A 45 -3.17 7.45 2.68
CA ILE A 45 -3.34 6.01 2.87
C ILE A 45 -4.43 5.46 1.93
N LYS A 46 -5.61 6.09 1.95
CA LYS A 46 -6.73 5.70 1.09
C LYS A 46 -6.38 5.82 -0.40
N ALA A 47 -5.66 6.87 -0.78
CA ALA A 47 -5.26 7.11 -2.17
C ALA A 47 -4.30 6.03 -2.68
N ILE A 48 -3.35 5.61 -1.83
CA ILE A 48 -2.44 4.51 -2.13
C ILE A 48 -3.21 3.20 -2.28
N ASP A 49 -4.14 2.89 -1.37
CA ASP A 49 -4.96 1.68 -1.46
C ASP A 49 -5.79 1.66 -2.75
N TYR A 50 -6.42 2.79 -3.09
CA TYR A 50 -7.13 2.94 -4.36
C TYR A 50 -6.23 2.68 -5.57
N LEU A 51 -5.00 3.22 -5.58
CA LEU A 51 -4.04 2.98 -6.66
C LEU A 51 -3.63 1.50 -6.73
N ILE A 52 -3.40 0.84 -5.61
CA ILE A 52 -3.08 -0.58 -5.59
C ILE A 52 -4.20 -1.40 -6.24
N ASP A 53 -5.45 -1.12 -5.89
CA ASP A 53 -6.59 -1.88 -6.37
C ASP A 53 -6.95 -1.58 -7.84
N ASN A 54 -6.75 -0.34 -8.29
CA ASN A 54 -7.24 0.13 -9.60
C ASN A 54 -6.16 0.35 -10.65
N TYR A 55 -4.89 0.46 -10.26
CA TYR A 55 -3.77 0.78 -11.15
C TYR A 55 -2.90 -0.45 -11.49
N SER A 56 -2.75 -1.38 -10.55
CA SER A 56 -1.86 -2.57 -10.66
C SER A 56 -2.06 -3.41 -11.92
N ASN A 57 -3.28 -3.48 -12.45
CA ASN A 57 -3.60 -4.31 -13.61
C ASN A 57 -3.66 -3.55 -14.94
N LYS A 58 -3.46 -2.22 -14.93
CA LYS A 58 -3.71 -1.38 -16.13
C LYS A 58 -2.45 -0.74 -16.72
N TYR A 59 -1.37 -0.57 -15.96
CA TYR A 59 -0.23 0.23 -16.39
C TYR A 59 1.11 -0.36 -15.94
N ASN A 60 2.09 -0.40 -16.86
CA ASN A 60 3.47 -0.85 -16.60
C ASN A 60 4.41 0.30 -16.19
N LYS A 61 3.90 1.33 -15.54
CA LYS A 61 4.68 2.50 -15.08
C LYS A 61 4.28 2.89 -13.68
N PHE A 62 5.13 3.59 -12.95
CA PHE A 62 4.73 4.09 -11.63
C PHE A 62 3.70 5.23 -11.79
N PRO A 63 2.67 5.31 -10.92
CA PRO A 63 1.67 6.36 -10.98
C PRO A 63 2.31 7.76 -11.00
N GLN A 64 1.82 8.64 -11.89
CA GLN A 64 2.22 10.04 -11.86
C GLN A 64 1.34 10.80 -10.85
N VAL A 65 1.72 12.05 -10.55
CA VAL A 65 0.97 12.92 -9.62
C VAL A 65 -0.51 13.04 -10.01
N SER A 66 -0.82 13.05 -11.31
CA SER A 66 -2.20 13.08 -11.82
C SER A 66 -3.05 11.92 -11.30
N GLU A 67 -2.47 10.72 -11.21
CA GLU A 67 -3.17 9.52 -10.76
C GLU A 67 -3.37 9.54 -9.25
N PHE A 68 -2.40 10.03 -8.48
CA PHE A 68 -2.59 10.30 -7.06
C PHE A 68 -3.72 11.32 -6.82
N MET A 69 -3.71 12.43 -7.57
CA MET A 69 -4.75 13.46 -7.48
C MET A 69 -6.12 12.92 -7.89
N THR A 70 -6.16 12.03 -8.88
CA THR A 70 -7.39 11.33 -9.28
C THR A 70 -7.88 10.43 -8.17
N ALA A 71 -7.01 9.59 -7.59
CA ALA A 71 -7.37 8.74 -6.45
C ALA A 71 -7.91 9.56 -5.27
N ILE A 72 -7.25 10.66 -4.92
CA ILE A 72 -7.70 11.58 -3.86
C ILE A 72 -9.08 12.16 -4.18
N ARG A 73 -9.33 12.57 -5.43
CA ARG A 73 -10.64 13.09 -5.86
C ARG A 73 -11.72 12.02 -5.81
N GLU A 74 -11.43 10.80 -6.25
CA GLU A 74 -12.40 9.70 -6.23
C GLU A 74 -12.77 9.33 -4.78
N ILE A 75 -11.80 9.30 -3.87
CA ILE A 75 -12.06 9.16 -2.42
C ILE A 75 -12.90 10.32 -1.87
N GLY A 76 -12.67 11.54 -2.38
CA GLY A 76 -13.43 12.74 -2.02
C GLY A 76 -14.86 12.75 -2.58
N LYS A 77 -15.12 12.10 -3.72
CA LYS A 77 -16.48 11.93 -4.28
C LYS A 77 -17.28 10.87 -3.53
N ASP A 78 -16.60 9.84 -3.04
CA ASP A 78 -17.15 8.83 -2.13
C ASP A 78 -17.36 9.36 -0.70
N SER A 79 -17.06 10.64 -0.45
CA SER A 79 -17.28 11.32 0.84
C SER A 79 -18.70 11.87 0.93
N SER A 80 -19.70 10.99 0.88
CA SER A 80 -20.76 11.14 1.87
C SER A 80 -20.12 10.86 3.23
N GLU A 81 -20.39 11.68 4.24
CA GLU A 81 -19.93 11.38 5.60
C GLU A 81 -20.28 9.92 5.89
N PRO A 82 -19.33 9.10 6.37
CA PRO A 82 -19.62 7.70 6.63
C PRO A 82 -20.76 7.65 7.63
N THR A 83 -21.89 7.08 7.21
CA THR A 83 -22.98 6.79 8.13
C THR A 83 -22.49 5.74 9.14
N PRO A 84 -23.06 5.66 10.34
CA PRO A 84 -22.75 4.56 11.27
C PRO A 84 -22.89 3.18 10.60
N GLU A 85 -23.78 3.06 9.61
CA GLU A 85 -24.00 1.87 8.79
C GLU A 85 -22.87 1.61 7.78
N ASP A 86 -22.15 2.63 7.30
CA ASP A 86 -20.93 2.45 6.48
C ASP A 86 -19.74 1.91 7.31
N LEU A 87 -19.73 2.20 8.62
CA LEU A 87 -18.77 1.63 9.57
C LEU A 87 -19.13 0.18 9.98
N GLU A 88 -20.39 -0.20 9.83
CA GLU A 88 -20.85 -1.58 10.02
C GLU A 88 -20.85 -2.40 8.71
N GLY A 89 -20.92 -1.74 7.54
CA GLY A 89 -21.07 -2.36 6.23
C GLY A 89 -19.85 -2.37 5.31
N ARG A 90 -18.84 -1.50 5.52
CA ARG A 90 -17.51 -1.70 4.92
C ARG A 90 -16.66 -2.49 5.89
N ASP A 91 -16.91 -3.79 5.87
CA ASP A 91 -16.07 -4.85 6.40
C ASP A 91 -15.08 -4.37 7.47
N SER A 92 -15.44 -4.62 8.71
CA SER A 92 -14.48 -4.93 9.76
C SER A 92 -13.66 -6.17 9.35
N THR A 93 -12.96 -6.08 8.21
CA THR A 93 -12.01 -7.08 7.72
C THR A 93 -10.90 -7.03 8.72
N PHE A 94 -10.99 -7.96 9.66
CA PHE A 94 -10.05 -8.27 10.72
C PHE A 94 -8.62 -7.89 10.30
N ILE A 95 -8.20 -6.64 10.59
CA ILE A 95 -6.85 -6.20 10.24
C ILE A 95 -5.94 -7.08 11.08
N CYS A 96 -5.20 -8.03 10.43
CA CYS A 96 -4.28 -8.96 11.13
C CYS A 96 -3.43 -8.11 12.07
N GLN A 97 -3.69 -8.20 13.39
CA GLN A 97 -3.05 -7.32 14.38
C GLN A 97 -1.53 -7.47 14.36
N VAL A 98 -1.06 -8.63 13.89
CA VAL A 98 0.36 -8.97 13.73
C VAL A 98 1.01 -8.19 12.57
N CYS A 99 0.38 -8.13 11.40
CA CYS A 99 0.97 -7.44 10.23
C CYS A 99 0.26 -6.16 9.83
N ARG A 100 -0.72 -5.70 10.60
CA ARG A 100 -1.54 -4.51 10.33
C ARG A 100 -2.09 -4.46 8.89
N GLY A 101 -2.51 -5.61 8.37
CA GLY A 101 -3.02 -5.73 6.99
C GLY A 101 -1.96 -5.68 5.87
N ILE A 102 -0.66 -5.72 6.20
CA ILE A 102 0.45 -5.76 5.21
C ILE A 102 0.64 -7.18 4.64
N GLY A 103 0.39 -8.22 5.45
CA GLY A 103 0.57 -9.63 5.09
C GLY A 103 1.96 -10.20 5.41
N ARG A 104 2.87 -9.39 5.95
CA ARG A 104 4.20 -9.80 6.44
C ARG A 104 4.68 -8.85 7.53
N TYR A 105 5.68 -9.27 8.30
CA TYR A 105 6.36 -8.47 9.33
C TYR A 105 7.83 -8.88 9.41
N ILE A 106 8.65 -8.04 10.02
CA ILE A 106 10.06 -8.34 10.30
C ILE A 106 10.16 -8.94 11.70
N ASP A 107 10.67 -10.16 11.79
CA ASP A 107 10.94 -10.83 13.06
C ASP A 107 12.41 -10.65 13.44
N GLU A 108 12.67 -9.69 14.33
CA GLU A 108 14.00 -9.36 14.83
C GLU A 108 14.55 -10.39 15.83
N LYS A 109 13.71 -11.34 16.31
CA LYS A 109 14.16 -12.38 17.24
C LYS A 109 14.94 -13.49 16.55
N LYS A 110 14.82 -13.62 15.23
CA LYS A 110 15.43 -14.72 14.46
C LYS A 110 16.85 -14.44 14.00
N SER A 111 17.18 -13.18 13.71
CA SER A 111 18.52 -12.75 13.30
C SER A 111 18.72 -11.27 13.62
N PRO A 112 19.95 -10.83 13.96
CA PRO A 112 20.29 -9.40 13.97
C PRO A 112 20.11 -8.85 12.55
N GLY A 113 19.20 -7.88 12.39
CA GLY A 113 18.73 -7.36 11.09
C GLY A 113 17.33 -7.83 10.68
N GLY A 114 16.76 -8.78 11.43
CA GLY A 114 15.41 -9.28 11.24
C GLY A 114 15.22 -10.17 10.02
N VAL A 115 14.32 -11.14 10.13
CA VAL A 115 13.93 -11.99 9.00
C VAL A 115 12.50 -11.62 8.61
N GLU A 116 12.27 -11.44 7.31
CA GLU A 116 10.93 -11.24 6.80
C GLU A 116 10.09 -12.52 6.97
N VAL A 117 8.95 -12.40 7.66
CA VAL A 117 8.02 -13.49 7.93
C VAL A 117 6.64 -13.10 7.40
N PHE A 118 5.99 -13.99 6.65
CA PHE A 118 4.61 -13.79 6.19
C PHE A 118 3.61 -13.95 7.36
N CYS A 119 2.64 -13.03 7.50
CA CYS A 119 1.54 -13.21 8.47
C CYS A 119 0.72 -14.45 8.05
N GLN A 120 0.20 -15.18 9.03
CA GLN A 120 -0.69 -16.31 8.76
C GLN A 120 -2.12 -15.90 8.43
N CYS A 121 -2.41 -14.61 8.30
CA CYS A 121 -3.69 -14.15 7.79
C CYS A 121 -3.84 -14.49 6.31
N GLU A 122 -5.08 -14.49 5.82
CA GLU A 122 -5.40 -14.79 4.42
C GLU A 122 -4.50 -14.02 3.43
N LYS A 123 -4.30 -12.71 3.69
CA LYS A 123 -3.42 -11.87 2.87
C LYS A 123 -1.96 -12.32 2.90
N GLY A 124 -1.44 -12.71 4.07
CA GLY A 124 -0.05 -13.16 4.18
C GLY A 124 0.16 -14.57 3.62
N GLN A 125 -0.81 -15.47 3.75
CA GLN A 125 -0.80 -16.78 3.09
C GLN A 125 -0.80 -16.64 1.57
N ARG A 126 -1.61 -15.73 1.02
CA ARG A 126 -1.64 -15.43 -0.42
C ARG A 126 -0.29 -14.90 -0.93
N LEU A 127 0.32 -13.97 -0.20
CA LEU A 127 1.65 -13.44 -0.56
C LEU A 127 2.74 -14.52 -0.50
N HIS A 128 2.69 -15.39 0.51
CA HIS A 128 3.62 -16.51 0.62
C HIS A 128 3.47 -17.48 -0.56
N ALA A 129 2.25 -17.84 -0.94
CA ALA A 129 1.97 -18.71 -2.08
C ALA A 129 2.49 -18.10 -3.40
N ASN A 130 2.23 -16.81 -3.64
CA ASN A 130 2.72 -16.11 -4.82
C ASN A 130 4.25 -16.11 -4.91
N ARG A 131 4.94 -15.89 -3.79
CA ARG A 131 6.40 -15.90 -3.74
C ARG A 131 6.98 -17.30 -3.98
N GLN A 132 6.35 -18.34 -3.43
CA GLN A 132 6.74 -19.72 -3.71
C GLN A 132 6.55 -20.07 -5.19
N ALA A 133 5.43 -19.70 -5.79
CA ALA A 133 5.17 -19.91 -7.21
C ALA A 133 6.19 -19.19 -8.10
N TYR A 134 6.56 -17.96 -7.76
CA TYR A 134 7.62 -17.21 -8.44
C TYR A 134 8.98 -17.92 -8.39
N PHE A 135 9.41 -18.39 -7.22
CA PHE A 135 10.68 -19.13 -7.10
C PHE A 135 10.66 -20.51 -7.75
N GLN A 136 9.51 -21.19 -7.77
CA GLN A 136 9.34 -22.43 -8.53
C GLN A 136 9.44 -22.18 -10.03
N ALA A 137 8.81 -21.12 -10.54
CA ALA A 137 8.92 -20.72 -11.94
C ALA A 137 10.35 -20.35 -12.36
N LEU A 138 11.14 -19.76 -11.44
CA LEU A 138 12.55 -19.45 -11.68
C LEU A 138 13.47 -20.69 -11.65
N ARG A 139 13.10 -21.76 -10.95
CA ARG A 139 13.87 -23.02 -10.92
C ARG A 139 13.69 -23.89 -12.17
N ILE A 140 12.71 -23.58 -13.01
CA ILE A 140 12.38 -24.34 -14.22
C ILE A 140 13.02 -23.69 -15.48
N LYS A 141 13.82 -22.63 -15.32
CA LYS A 141 14.68 -22.04 -16.36
C LYS A 141 16.14 -22.41 -16.13
#